data_AF-A0A9N9IT64-F1
#
_entry.id   AF-A0A9N9IT64-F1
#
_cell.length_a   1.000
_cell.length_b   1.000
_cell.length_c   1.000
_cell.angle_alpha   90.00
_cell.angle_beta   90.00
_cell.angle_gamma   90.00
#
_symmetry.space_group_name_H-M   'P 1'
#
loop_
_entity.id
_entity.type
_entity.pdbx_description
1 polymer ?
#
loop_
_entity_poly.entity_id
_entity_poly.type
_entity_poly.pdbx_seq_one_letter_code
_entity_poly.pdbx_strand_id
1 'polypeptide(L)'
;MDNSEETNILITTNNVSEPFNLLEYPKADTELVKYHRDKMFREMEIQNLVTKFNLLGDLIRMAENASINQTEIHLKVREVGHKVLRLCGDTCVAIQAFETASDQVLESLQTAYDYLLNACEDEAIINIQSIDKTAEAMQNIAEDLKKSAEEAGKDARLAAGDTLKAEENQKIHRIRTETEQKIEVLKDLRRDKELAHEEKMKHLKEREKNIARQMETMENIKKLAEEAQIFKDDISNQITKA
;
A
#
# COMPACT_ATOMS: atom_id res chain seq x y z
N MET A 1 47.26 45.01 27.78
CA MET A 1 48.31 44.00 27.67
C MET A 1 47.96 43.16 26.46
N ASP A 2 48.92 42.94 25.57
CA ASP A 2 48.72 42.26 24.30
C ASP A 2 48.71 40.74 24.57
N ASN A 3 47.53 40.18 24.91
CA ASN A 3 47.31 38.77 25.27
C ASN A 3 47.26 37.83 24.04
N SER A 4 47.80 38.27 22.91
CA SER A 4 47.69 37.57 21.62
C SER A 4 48.51 36.27 21.55
N GLU A 5 49.50 36.06 22.42
CA GLU A 5 50.23 34.78 22.50
C GLU A 5 49.54 33.73 23.39
N GLU A 6 48.84 34.13 24.45
CA GLU A 6 48.20 33.19 25.40
C GLU A 6 46.89 32.58 24.86
N THR A 7 46.25 33.24 23.90
CA THR A 7 44.96 32.84 23.33
C THR A 7 45.08 31.99 22.07
N ASN A 8 46.28 31.84 21.51
CA ASN A 8 46.52 31.07 20.31
C ASN A 8 47.01 29.65 20.64
N ILE A 9 46.21 28.65 20.28
CA ILE A 9 46.51 27.23 20.45
C ILE A 9 46.76 26.56 19.11
N LEU A 10 47.69 25.61 19.07
CA LEU A 10 48.06 24.90 17.85
C LEU A 10 47.45 23.49 17.90
N ILE A 11 46.45 23.24 17.07
CA ILE A 11 45.71 21.96 17.05
C ILE A 11 46.15 21.16 15.83
N THR A 12 46.51 19.89 16.04
CA THR A 12 46.90 18.98 14.95
C THR A 12 45.80 17.97 14.68
N THR A 13 45.22 18.03 13.47
CA THR A 13 44.17 17.10 13.01
C THR A 13 44.60 16.50 11.67
N ASN A 14 44.54 15.18 11.52
CA ASN A 14 44.92 14.48 10.28
C ASN A 14 46.32 14.87 9.74
N ASN A 15 47.31 15.02 10.62
CA ASN A 15 48.68 15.45 10.31
C ASN A 15 48.81 16.89 9.76
N VAL A 16 47.77 17.70 9.85
CA VAL A 16 47.80 19.14 9.57
C VAL A 16 47.71 19.90 10.89
N SER A 17 48.69 20.75 11.16
CA SER A 17 48.74 21.59 12.35
C SER A 17 48.30 23.01 12.01
N GLU A 18 47.20 23.45 12.60
CA GLU A 18 46.59 24.76 12.35
C GLU A 18 46.54 25.59 13.66
N PRO A 19 46.88 26.89 13.62
CA PRO A 19 46.71 27.77 14.77
C PRO A 19 45.24 28.23 14.90
N PHE A 20 44.72 28.22 16.12
CA PHE A 20 43.37 28.65 16.47
C PHE A 20 43.43 29.64 17.62
N ASN A 21 42.64 30.71 17.51
CA ASN A 21 42.43 31.65 18.59
C ASN A 21 41.23 31.20 19.43
N LEU A 22 41.39 31.11 20.75
CA LEU A 22 40.33 30.75 21.70
C LEU A 22 39.16 31.75 21.72
N LEU A 23 39.39 33.00 21.32
CA LEU A 23 38.39 34.06 21.28
C LEU A 23 37.70 34.23 19.94
N GLU A 24 38.09 33.47 18.90
CA GLU A 24 37.47 33.54 17.58
C GLU A 24 36.91 32.18 17.16
N TYR A 25 35.79 32.19 16.43
CA TYR A 25 35.25 30.96 15.87
C TYR A 25 36.20 30.37 14.82
N PRO A 26 36.49 29.06 14.91
CA PRO A 26 37.19 28.36 13.85
C PRO A 26 36.46 28.57 12.52
N LYS A 27 37.17 29.00 11.48
CA LYS A 27 36.57 29.13 10.14
C LYS A 27 36.06 27.76 9.68
N ALA A 28 34.91 27.76 9.02
CA ALA A 28 34.26 26.54 8.53
C ALA A 28 35.14 25.71 7.58
N ASP A 29 36.09 26.37 6.89
CA ASP A 29 36.99 25.73 5.93
C ASP A 29 38.24 25.08 6.55
N THR A 30 38.42 25.18 7.87
CA THR A 30 39.54 24.55 8.58
C THR A 30 39.43 23.03 8.56
N GLU A 31 40.56 22.33 8.54
CA GLU A 31 40.57 20.87 8.46
C GLU A 31 40.00 20.23 9.74
N LEU A 32 40.16 20.88 10.89
CA LEU A 32 39.51 20.48 12.15
C LEU A 32 37.98 20.48 12.02
N VAL A 33 37.40 21.60 11.56
CA VAL A 33 35.94 21.74 11.43
C VAL A 33 35.40 20.76 10.40
N LYS A 34 36.05 20.62 9.23
CA LYS A 34 35.67 19.64 8.21
C LYS A 34 35.70 18.20 8.75
N TYR A 35 36.76 17.82 9.47
CA TYR A 35 36.89 16.49 10.05
C TYR A 35 35.74 16.17 11.01
N HIS A 36 35.44 17.09 11.93
CA HIS A 36 34.34 16.91 12.89
C HIS A 36 32.97 16.96 12.20
N ARG A 37 32.78 17.85 11.23
CA ARG A 37 31.56 17.91 10.40
C ARG A 37 31.32 16.57 9.71
N ASP A 38 32.30 16.06 8.98
CA ASP A 38 32.17 14.80 8.23
C ASP A 38 31.99 13.59 9.16
N LYS A 39 32.63 13.61 10.33
CA LYS A 39 32.39 12.62 11.38
C LYS A 39 30.94 12.66 11.85
N MET A 40 30.40 13.84 12.19
CA MET A 40 28.99 13.97 12.60
C MET A 40 28.01 13.59 11.50
N PHE A 41 28.26 13.98 10.24
CA PHE A 41 27.40 13.59 9.12
C PHE A 41 27.35 12.06 8.91
N ARG A 42 28.48 11.37 9.12
CA ARG A 42 28.53 9.90 9.06
C ARG A 42 27.80 9.26 10.25
N GLU A 43 27.98 9.79 11.45
CA GLU A 43 27.37 9.24 12.68
C GLU A 43 25.85 9.46 12.74
N MET A 44 25.36 10.60 12.26
CA MET A 44 23.94 10.96 12.30
C MET A 44 23.12 10.40 11.12
N GLU A 45 23.75 9.71 10.15
CA GLU A 45 23.12 9.16 8.94
C GLU A 45 22.13 10.11 8.22
N ILE A 46 22.38 11.43 8.22
CA ILE A 46 21.42 12.43 7.71
C ILE A 46 21.09 12.18 6.23
N GLN A 47 22.05 11.71 5.43
CA GLN A 47 21.81 11.35 4.02
C GLN A 47 20.81 10.19 3.87
N ASN A 48 20.85 9.22 4.79
CA ASN A 48 19.90 8.11 4.81
C ASN A 48 18.49 8.64 5.11
N LEU A 49 18.38 9.58 6.04
CA LEU A 49 17.11 10.21 6.40
C LEU A 49 16.48 10.94 5.20
N VAL A 50 17.24 11.78 4.49
CA VAL A 50 16.77 12.49 3.28
C VAL A 50 16.32 11.50 2.21
N THR A 51 17.10 10.45 1.96
CA THR A 51 16.78 9.41 0.97
C THR A 51 15.47 8.69 1.32
N LYS A 52 15.28 8.36 2.61
CA LYS A 52 14.06 7.72 3.11
C LYS A 52 12.83 8.62 2.99
N PHE A 53 12.95 9.92 3.23
CA PHE A 53 11.85 10.88 3.04
C PHE A 53 11.45 11.02 1.56
N ASN A 54 12.42 11.06 0.64
CA ASN A 54 12.13 11.07 -0.80
C ASN A 54 11.37 9.80 -1.22
N LEU A 55 11.85 8.64 -0.78
CA LEU A 55 11.18 7.36 -1.04
C LEU A 55 9.77 7.34 -0.47
N LEU A 56 9.57 7.86 0.74
CA LEU A 56 8.26 7.96 1.37
C LEU A 56 7.29 8.83 0.54
N GLY A 57 7.76 9.96 0.03
CA GLY A 57 6.98 10.81 -0.87
C GLY A 57 6.54 10.09 -2.14
N ASP A 58 7.46 9.36 -2.78
CA ASP A 58 7.16 8.56 -3.97
C ASP A 58 6.14 7.44 -3.69
N LEU A 59 6.26 6.77 -2.54
CA LEU A 59 5.34 5.71 -2.12
C LEU A 59 3.94 6.26 -1.84
N ILE A 60 3.81 7.42 -1.20
CA ILE A 60 2.52 8.08 -0.97
C ILE A 60 1.87 8.44 -2.29
N ARG A 61 2.62 9.06 -3.21
CA ARG A 61 2.11 9.38 -4.56
C ARG A 61 1.67 8.13 -5.32
N MET A 62 2.43 7.04 -5.21
CA MET A 62 2.07 5.76 -5.81
C MET A 62 0.77 5.21 -5.21
N ALA A 63 0.63 5.26 -3.88
CA ALA A 63 -0.56 4.81 -3.17
C ALA A 63 -1.80 5.63 -3.54
N GLU A 64 -1.68 6.97 -3.63
CA GLU A 64 -2.79 7.85 -4.04
C GLU A 64 -3.29 7.52 -5.45
N ASN A 65 -2.37 7.27 -6.38
CA ASN A 65 -2.71 6.87 -7.74
C ASN A 65 -3.34 5.47 -7.80
N ALA A 66 -2.82 4.52 -7.02
CA ALA A 66 -3.34 3.16 -6.96
C ALA A 66 -4.77 3.10 -6.39
N SER A 67 -5.11 4.01 -5.47
CA SER A 67 -6.40 4.04 -4.80
C SER A 67 -7.46 4.89 -5.52
N ILE A 68 -7.20 5.44 -6.70
CA ILE A 68 -8.08 6.44 -7.36
C ILE A 68 -9.53 5.95 -7.56
N ASN A 69 -9.71 4.64 -7.77
CA ASN A 69 -11.03 4.02 -7.97
C ASN A 69 -11.69 3.56 -6.65
N GLN A 70 -11.06 3.83 -5.51
CA GLN A 70 -11.50 3.43 -4.18
C GLN A 70 -11.52 4.67 -3.26
N THR A 71 -12.59 5.46 -3.34
CA THR A 71 -12.70 6.79 -2.70
C THR A 71 -12.33 6.77 -1.22
N GLU A 72 -12.80 5.78 -0.45
CA GLU A 72 -12.51 5.70 0.99
C GLU A 72 -11.02 5.49 1.28
N ILE A 73 -10.37 4.61 0.52
CA ILE A 73 -8.93 4.35 0.68
C ILE A 73 -8.11 5.52 0.18
N HIS A 74 -8.53 6.14 -0.93
CA HIS A 74 -7.88 7.34 -1.43
C HIS A 74 -7.89 8.49 -0.41
N LEU A 75 -9.02 8.70 0.29
CA LEU A 75 -9.09 9.69 1.36
C LEU A 75 -8.13 9.35 2.52
N LYS A 76 -8.06 8.09 2.95
CA LYS A 76 -7.14 7.65 4.02
C LYS A 76 -5.67 7.81 3.62
N VAL A 77 -5.30 7.38 2.41
CA VAL A 77 -3.93 7.54 1.89
C VAL A 77 -3.54 9.02 1.81
N ARG A 78 -4.47 9.86 1.33
CA ARG A 78 -4.25 11.31 1.26
C ARG A 78 -4.10 11.94 2.64
N GLU A 79 -4.86 11.49 3.64
CA GLU A 79 -4.70 11.95 5.03
C GLU A 79 -3.32 11.60 5.59
N VAL A 80 -2.83 10.39 5.34
CA VAL A 80 -1.44 9.99 5.67
C VAL A 80 -0.44 10.89 4.94
N GLY A 81 -0.68 11.18 3.66
CA GLY A 81 0.12 12.11 2.87
C GLY A 81 0.23 13.50 3.49
N HIS A 82 -0.91 14.06 3.93
CA HIS A 82 -0.94 15.35 4.62
C HIS A 82 -0.18 15.33 5.96
N LYS A 83 -0.29 14.25 6.74
CA LYS A 83 0.44 14.10 8.01
C LYS A 83 1.95 14.01 7.78
N VAL A 84 2.39 13.27 6.78
CA VAL A 84 3.81 13.19 6.41
C VAL A 84 4.33 14.54 5.92
N LEU A 85 3.58 15.26 5.10
CA LEU A 85 3.97 16.60 4.64
C LEU A 85 4.09 17.58 5.82
N ARG A 86 3.17 17.51 6.78
CA ARG A 86 3.26 18.29 8.02
C ARG A 86 4.51 17.92 8.81
N LEU A 87 4.82 16.63 8.97
CA LEU A 87 6.04 16.18 9.63
C LEU A 87 7.31 16.72 8.95
N CYS A 88 7.36 16.77 7.62
CA CYS A 88 8.45 17.40 6.89
C CYS A 88 8.56 18.90 7.23
N GLY A 89 7.43 19.61 7.27
CA GLY A 89 7.38 21.02 7.66
C GLY A 89 7.88 21.25 9.09
N ASP A 90 7.39 20.45 10.05
CA ASP A 90 7.79 20.50 11.46
C ASP A 90 9.29 20.17 11.60
N THR A 91 9.82 19.25 10.79
CA THR A 91 11.26 18.94 10.74
C THR A 91 12.07 20.14 10.23
N CYS A 92 11.61 20.85 9.20
CA CYS A 92 12.28 22.06 8.72
C CYS A 92 12.34 23.14 9.80
N VAL A 93 11.23 23.35 10.51
CA VAL A 93 11.17 24.30 11.63
C VAL A 93 12.10 23.88 12.77
N ALA A 94 12.15 22.58 13.10
CA ALA A 94 13.06 22.05 14.10
C ALA A 94 14.53 22.25 13.72
N ILE A 95 14.90 22.04 12.46
CA ILE A 95 16.27 22.29 11.97
C ILE A 95 16.64 23.76 12.12
N GLN A 96 15.74 24.68 11.74
CA GLN A 96 15.98 26.12 11.92
C GLN A 96 16.12 26.51 13.41
N ALA A 97 15.32 25.90 14.27
CA ALA A 97 15.44 26.09 15.72
C ALA A 97 16.78 25.57 16.25
N PHE A 98 17.25 24.42 15.75
CA PHE A 98 18.55 23.86 16.13
C PHE A 98 19.72 24.68 15.60
N GLU A 99 19.62 25.25 14.41
CA GLU A 99 20.61 26.20 13.88
C GLU A 99 20.71 27.43 14.79
N THR A 100 19.57 28.06 15.10
CA THR A 100 19.52 29.22 16.00
C THR A 100 20.05 28.89 17.40
N ALA A 101 19.68 27.72 17.95
CA ALA A 101 20.16 27.25 19.23
C ALA A 101 21.67 26.98 19.22
N SER A 102 22.21 26.46 18.11
CA SER A 102 23.65 26.22 17.97
C SER A 102 24.44 27.53 17.97
N ASP A 103 23.93 28.56 17.29
CA ASP A 103 24.53 29.91 17.31
C ASP A 103 24.53 30.51 18.72
N GLN A 104 23.41 30.36 19.46
CA GLN A 104 23.32 30.80 20.85
C GLN A 104 24.32 30.08 21.76
N VAL A 105 24.47 28.76 21.59
CA VAL A 105 25.45 27.98 22.35
C VAL A 105 26.88 28.43 22.04
N LEU A 106 27.18 28.70 20.77
CA LEU A 106 28.49 29.23 20.36
C LEU A 106 28.78 30.60 20.98
N GLU A 107 27.80 31.50 21.02
CA GLU A 107 27.93 32.82 21.65
C GLU A 107 28.13 32.70 23.17
N SER A 108 27.32 31.87 23.84
CA SER A 108 27.46 31.60 25.28
C SER A 108 28.81 30.99 25.63
N LEU A 109 29.33 30.05 24.81
CA LEU A 109 30.65 29.46 25.02
C LEU A 109 31.77 30.49 24.87
N GLN A 110 31.72 31.32 23.82
CA GLN A 110 32.73 32.37 23.61
C GLN A 110 32.73 33.36 24.77
N THR A 111 31.54 33.77 25.21
CA THR A 111 31.37 34.67 26.36
C THR A 111 31.91 34.04 27.65
N ALA A 112 31.65 32.74 27.86
CA ALA A 112 32.21 32.01 29.00
C ALA A 112 33.74 31.96 28.95
N TYR A 113 34.35 31.74 27.78
CA TYR A 113 35.80 31.78 27.62
C TYR A 113 36.38 33.17 27.91
N ASP A 114 35.72 34.25 27.47
CA ASP A 114 36.14 35.62 27.79
C ASP A 114 36.08 35.89 29.31
N TYR A 115 35.02 35.44 29.99
CA TYR A 115 34.94 35.53 31.45
C TYR A 115 36.05 34.73 32.15
N LEU A 116 36.36 33.52 31.69
CA LEU A 116 37.45 32.71 32.25
C LEU A 116 38.81 33.38 32.07
N LEU A 117 39.09 33.99 30.91
CA LEU A 117 40.33 34.73 30.66
C LEU A 117 40.46 35.97 31.55
N ASN A 118 39.34 36.58 31.93
CA ASN A 118 39.29 37.72 32.84
C ASN A 118 39.19 37.33 34.33
N ALA A 119 39.32 36.04 34.67
CA ALA A 119 39.21 35.48 36.03
C ALA A 119 37.82 35.71 36.69
N CYS A 120 36.76 35.76 35.89
CA CYS A 120 35.36 35.85 36.30
C CYS A 120 34.68 34.48 36.22
N GLU A 121 35.06 33.55 37.11
CA GLU A 121 34.60 32.15 37.06
C GLU A 121 33.09 32.01 37.29
N ASP A 122 32.50 32.81 38.19
CA ASP A 122 31.07 32.75 38.50
C ASP A 122 30.21 33.11 37.29
N GLU A 123 30.57 34.19 36.56
CA GLU A 123 29.90 34.61 35.33
C GLU A 123 30.08 33.58 34.19
N ALA A 124 31.25 32.94 34.10
CA ALA A 124 31.48 31.87 33.14
C ALA A 124 30.57 30.66 33.42
N ILE A 125 30.43 30.26 34.68
CA ILE A 125 29.54 29.17 35.09
C ILE A 125 28.08 29.49 34.75
N ILE A 126 27.63 30.71 35.00
CA ILE A 126 26.26 31.14 34.67
C ILE A 126 26.01 31.03 33.15
N ASN A 127 26.97 31.42 32.32
CA ASN A 127 26.85 31.30 30.87
C ASN A 127 26.85 29.84 30.41
N ILE A 128 27.68 28.98 30.99
CA ILE A 128 27.66 27.54 30.69
C ILE A 128 26.32 26.92 31.10
N GLN A 129 25.74 27.31 32.23
CA GLN A 129 24.40 26.86 32.64
C GLN A 129 23.28 27.31 31.68
N SER A 130 23.48 28.40 30.94
CA SER A 130 22.52 28.82 29.90
C SER A 130 22.49 27.86 28.70
N ILE A 131 23.62 27.17 28.44
CA ILE A 131 23.72 26.15 27.40
C ILE A 131 22.85 24.95 27.75
N ASP A 132 22.80 24.53 29.01
CA ASP A 132 21.94 23.43 29.47
C ASP A 132 20.46 23.70 29.15
N LYS A 133 19.98 24.92 29.38
CA LYS A 133 18.60 25.31 29.03
C LYS A 133 18.34 25.24 27.54
N THR A 134 19.33 25.64 26.74
CA THR A 134 19.25 25.59 25.28
C THR A 134 19.21 24.13 24.79
N ALA A 135 20.04 23.27 25.37
CA ALA A 135 20.04 21.83 25.10
C ALA A 135 18.72 21.15 25.50
N GLU A 136 18.15 21.53 26.65
CA GLU A 136 16.83 21.04 27.09
C GLU A 136 15.73 21.43 26.10
N ALA A 137 15.73 22.67 25.60
CA ALA A 137 14.79 23.11 24.57
C ALA A 137 14.96 22.32 23.26
N MET A 138 16.19 22.07 22.83
CA MET A 138 16.47 21.25 21.65
C MET A 138 15.98 19.81 21.83
N GLN A 139 16.19 19.22 23.01
CA GLN A 139 15.72 17.88 23.33
C GLN A 139 14.19 17.80 23.28
N ASN A 140 13.48 18.77 23.85
CA ASN A 140 12.02 18.79 23.84
C ASN A 140 11.46 18.85 22.41
N ILE A 141 12.04 19.67 21.54
CA ILE A 141 11.67 19.73 20.11
C ILE A 141 11.90 18.37 19.43
N ALA A 142 13.03 17.72 19.69
CA ALA A 142 13.33 16.40 19.13
C ALA A 142 12.34 15.33 19.61
N GLU A 143 11.97 15.35 20.89
CA GLU A 143 10.99 14.44 21.47
C GLU A 143 9.59 14.63 20.88
N ASP A 144 9.17 15.87 20.66
CA ASP A 144 7.88 16.16 20.05
C ASP A 144 7.84 15.74 18.58
N LEU A 145 8.92 15.98 17.82
CA LEU A 145 9.03 15.51 16.45
C LEU A 145 8.98 13.97 16.38
N LYS A 146 9.64 13.29 17.32
CA LYS A 146 9.58 11.83 17.45
C LYS A 146 8.15 11.34 17.70
N LYS A 147 7.40 11.97 18.63
CA LYS A 147 6.00 11.61 18.90
C LYS A 147 5.15 11.77 17.64
N SER A 148 5.26 12.89 16.94
CA SER A 148 4.53 13.13 15.70
C SER A 148 4.86 12.11 14.60
N ALA A 149 6.14 11.71 14.49
CA ALA A 149 6.55 10.66 13.56
C ALA A 149 5.94 9.28 13.92
N GLU A 150 5.90 8.93 15.21
CA GLU A 150 5.29 7.68 15.68
C GLU A 150 3.78 7.65 15.42
N GLU A 151 3.08 8.77 15.62
CA GLU A 151 1.66 8.93 15.30
C GLU A 151 1.40 8.76 13.81
N ALA A 152 2.13 9.47 12.95
CA ALA A 152 2.04 9.32 11.50
C ALA A 152 2.29 7.86 11.07
N GLY A 153 3.25 7.18 11.69
CA GLY A 153 3.53 5.76 11.45
C GLY A 153 2.44 4.80 11.93
N LYS A 154 1.66 5.15 12.97
CA LYS A 154 0.48 4.37 13.39
C LYS A 154 -0.64 4.52 12.36
N ASP A 155 -0.91 5.73 11.92
CA ASP A 155 -1.98 6.02 10.96
C ASP A 155 -1.71 5.39 9.59
N ALA A 156 -0.45 5.43 9.13
CA ALA A 156 -0.04 4.74 7.91
C ALA A 156 -0.30 3.23 7.99
N ARG A 157 -0.04 2.60 9.15
CA ARG A 157 -0.32 1.17 9.37
C ARG A 157 -1.82 0.86 9.39
N LEU A 158 -2.63 1.74 9.98
CA LEU A 158 -4.08 1.59 9.96
C LEU A 158 -4.64 1.69 8.54
N ALA A 159 -4.20 2.70 7.77
CA ALA A 159 -4.58 2.86 6.37
C ALA A 159 -4.17 1.66 5.51
N ALA A 160 -2.98 1.10 5.73
CA ALA A 160 -2.55 -0.13 5.07
C ALA A 160 -3.43 -1.33 5.41
N GLY A 161 -3.79 -1.50 6.70
CA GLY A 161 -4.68 -2.58 7.14
C GLY A 161 -6.07 -2.48 6.51
N ASP A 162 -6.62 -1.28 6.40
CA ASP A 162 -7.91 -1.04 5.74
C ASP A 162 -7.86 -1.29 4.23
N THR A 163 -6.74 -0.94 3.60
CA THR A 163 -6.49 -1.21 2.17
C THR A 163 -6.51 -2.71 1.88
N LEU A 164 -5.83 -3.51 2.70
CA LEU A 164 -5.81 -4.97 2.57
C LEU A 164 -7.20 -5.59 2.72
N LYS A 165 -7.98 -5.14 3.72
CA LYS A 165 -9.36 -5.62 3.92
C LYS A 165 -10.26 -5.29 2.73
N ALA A 166 -10.14 -4.10 2.17
CA ALA A 166 -10.94 -3.73 1.00
C ALA A 166 -10.57 -4.58 -0.24
N GLU A 167 -9.28 -4.88 -0.43
CA GLU A 167 -8.83 -5.74 -1.51
C GLU A 167 -9.39 -7.17 -1.36
N GLU A 168 -9.37 -7.71 -0.14
CA GLU A 168 -9.97 -9.01 0.17
C GLU A 168 -11.48 -9.03 -0.11
N ASN A 169 -12.21 -8.01 0.35
CA ASN A 169 -13.64 -7.87 0.09
C ASN A 169 -13.96 -7.76 -1.41
N GLN A 170 -13.13 -7.04 -2.18
CA GLN A 170 -13.29 -6.98 -3.63
C GLN A 170 -13.05 -8.33 -4.31
N LYS A 171 -12.05 -9.10 -3.88
CA LYS A 171 -11.81 -10.46 -4.39
C LYS A 171 -12.99 -11.37 -4.11
N ILE A 172 -13.51 -11.36 -2.89
CA ILE A 172 -14.70 -12.14 -2.51
C ILE A 172 -15.90 -11.74 -3.37
N HIS A 173 -16.12 -10.44 -3.56
CA HIS A 173 -17.25 -9.96 -4.35
C HIS A 173 -17.14 -10.39 -5.82
N ARG A 174 -15.95 -10.31 -6.42
CA ARG A 174 -15.70 -10.78 -7.81
C ARG A 174 -15.97 -12.27 -7.96
N ILE A 175 -15.41 -13.08 -7.05
CA ILE A 175 -15.63 -14.55 -7.05
C ILE A 175 -17.12 -14.85 -6.92
N ARG A 176 -17.83 -14.14 -6.04
CA ARG A 176 -19.27 -14.31 -5.85
C ARG A 176 -20.04 -13.99 -7.14
N THR A 177 -19.77 -12.85 -7.78
CA THR A 177 -20.43 -12.48 -9.03
C THR A 177 -20.14 -13.45 -10.17
N GLU A 178 -18.90 -13.92 -10.31
CA GLU A 178 -18.55 -14.93 -11.31
C GLU A 178 -19.24 -16.27 -11.04
N THR A 179 -19.38 -16.64 -9.76
CA THR A 179 -20.08 -17.86 -9.36
C THR A 179 -21.58 -17.75 -9.62
N GLU A 180 -22.19 -16.61 -9.30
CA GLU A 180 -23.60 -16.33 -9.59
C GLU A 180 -23.88 -16.39 -11.10
N GLN A 181 -23.02 -15.77 -11.93
CA GLN A 181 -23.12 -15.86 -13.39
C GLN A 181 -23.00 -17.31 -13.88
N LYS A 182 -22.04 -18.10 -13.38
CA LYS A 182 -21.90 -19.53 -13.73
C LYS A 182 -23.13 -20.34 -13.34
N ILE A 183 -23.71 -20.09 -12.17
CA ILE A 183 -24.92 -20.75 -11.71
C ILE A 183 -26.09 -20.42 -12.65
N GLU A 184 -26.20 -19.17 -13.10
CA GLU A 184 -27.25 -18.73 -14.02
C GLU A 184 -27.12 -19.42 -15.39
N VAL A 185 -25.92 -19.44 -15.97
CA VAL A 185 -25.65 -20.19 -17.21
C VAL A 185 -25.98 -21.68 -17.06
N LEU A 186 -25.64 -22.30 -15.92
CA LEU A 186 -25.96 -23.71 -15.66
C LEU A 186 -27.47 -23.96 -15.52
N LYS A 187 -28.23 -23.01 -14.94
CA LYS A 187 -29.69 -23.11 -14.84
C LYS A 187 -30.33 -23.05 -16.22
N ASP A 188 -29.88 -22.14 -17.08
CA ASP A 188 -30.40 -22.03 -18.44
C ASP A 188 -30.04 -23.27 -19.26
N LEU A 189 -28.80 -23.76 -19.17
CA LEU A 189 -28.40 -25.01 -19.83
C LEU A 189 -29.23 -26.22 -19.35
N ARG A 190 -29.63 -26.23 -18.07
CA ARG A 190 -30.49 -27.27 -17.52
C ARG A 190 -31.92 -27.16 -18.05
N ARG A 191 -32.48 -25.95 -18.15
CA ARG A 191 -33.79 -25.72 -18.78
C ARG A 191 -33.79 -26.17 -20.24
N ASP A 192 -32.76 -25.81 -21.01
CA ASP A 192 -32.63 -26.22 -22.41
C ASP A 192 -32.57 -27.74 -22.56
N LYS A 193 -31.84 -28.42 -21.66
CA LYS A 193 -31.81 -29.90 -21.62
C LYS A 193 -33.17 -30.50 -21.24
N GLU A 194 -33.88 -29.91 -20.30
CA GLU A 194 -35.21 -30.36 -19.88
C GLU A 194 -36.22 -30.19 -21.04
N LEU A 195 -36.21 -29.05 -21.74
CA LEU A 195 -37.02 -28.80 -22.93
C LEU A 195 -36.69 -29.79 -24.06
N ALA A 196 -35.41 -29.98 -24.38
CA ALA A 196 -34.99 -30.95 -25.40
C ALA A 196 -35.38 -32.40 -25.03
N HIS A 197 -35.34 -32.74 -23.73
CA HIS A 197 -35.82 -34.04 -23.25
C HIS A 197 -37.33 -34.18 -23.41
N GLU A 198 -38.10 -33.13 -23.10
CA GLU A 198 -39.55 -33.13 -23.25
C GLU A 198 -39.97 -33.27 -24.72
N GLU A 199 -39.32 -32.54 -25.64
CA GLU A 199 -39.53 -32.66 -27.08
C GLU A 199 -39.22 -34.08 -27.59
N LYS A 200 -38.10 -34.65 -27.15
CA LYS A 200 -37.73 -36.03 -27.49
C LYS A 200 -38.78 -37.03 -27.00
N MET A 201 -39.32 -36.84 -25.79
CA MET A 201 -40.38 -37.69 -25.25
C MET A 201 -41.71 -37.53 -26.01
N LYS A 202 -42.05 -36.32 -26.46
CA LYS A 202 -43.21 -36.08 -27.33
C LYS A 202 -43.07 -36.82 -28.66
N HIS A 203 -41.92 -36.71 -29.32
CA HIS A 203 -41.66 -37.43 -30.56
C HIS A 203 -41.70 -38.96 -30.40
N LEU A 204 -41.18 -39.50 -29.29
CA LEU A 204 -41.27 -40.93 -29.01
C LEU A 204 -42.73 -41.38 -28.87
N LYS A 205 -43.54 -40.64 -28.11
CA LYS A 205 -44.99 -40.94 -27.96
C LYS A 205 -45.75 -40.86 -29.28
N GLU A 206 -45.47 -39.88 -30.15
CA GLU A 206 -46.07 -39.80 -31.48
C GLU A 206 -45.68 -41.00 -32.35
N ARG A 207 -44.41 -41.41 -32.28
CA ARG A 207 -43.91 -42.58 -33.02
C ARG A 207 -44.59 -43.86 -32.55
N GLU A 208 -44.73 -44.06 -31.25
CA GLU A 208 -45.49 -45.19 -30.67
C GLU A 208 -46.94 -45.20 -31.15
N LYS A 209 -47.61 -44.04 -31.13
CA LYS A 209 -49.00 -43.92 -31.61
C LYS A 209 -49.13 -44.25 -33.10
N ASN A 210 -48.16 -43.85 -33.92
CA ASN A 210 -48.14 -44.19 -35.34
C ASN A 210 -47.89 -45.69 -35.58
N ILE A 211 -47.00 -46.31 -34.80
CA ILE A 211 -46.79 -47.78 -34.85
C ILE A 211 -48.07 -48.51 -34.46
N ALA A 212 -48.77 -48.08 -33.40
CA ALA A 212 -50.05 -48.67 -33.00
C ALA A 212 -51.10 -48.61 -34.12
N ARG A 213 -51.24 -47.46 -34.81
CA ARG A 213 -52.13 -47.32 -35.98
C ARG A 213 -51.72 -48.22 -37.15
N GLN A 214 -50.41 -48.38 -37.38
CA GLN A 214 -49.91 -49.30 -38.40
C GLN A 214 -50.20 -50.77 -38.06
N MET A 215 -50.12 -51.15 -36.79
CA MET A 215 -50.49 -52.50 -36.35
C MET A 215 -51.99 -52.75 -36.50
N GLU A 216 -52.84 -51.79 -36.14
CA GLU A 216 -54.31 -51.90 -36.30
C GLU A 216 -54.70 -52.01 -37.78
N THR A 217 -54.09 -51.21 -38.65
CA THR A 217 -54.31 -51.32 -40.11
C THR A 217 -53.80 -52.64 -40.67
N MET A 218 -52.63 -53.14 -40.23
CA MET A 218 -52.16 -54.47 -40.59
C MET A 218 -53.10 -55.59 -40.12
N GLU A 219 -53.67 -55.48 -38.93
CA GLU A 219 -54.61 -56.46 -38.38
C GLU A 219 -55.93 -56.47 -39.18
N ASN A 220 -56.43 -55.29 -39.56
CA ASN A 220 -57.59 -55.17 -40.45
C ASN A 220 -57.30 -55.73 -41.86
N ILE A 221 -56.10 -55.48 -42.41
CA ILE A 221 -55.68 -56.06 -43.69
C ILE A 221 -55.59 -57.60 -43.58
N LYS A 222 -55.08 -58.14 -42.48
CA LYS A 222 -55.06 -59.60 -42.26
C LYS A 222 -56.46 -60.19 -42.24
N LYS A 223 -57.41 -59.57 -41.53
CA LYS A 223 -58.82 -60.00 -41.53
C LYS A 223 -59.44 -59.97 -42.92
N LEU A 224 -59.22 -58.90 -43.68
CA LEU A 224 -59.67 -58.79 -45.07
C LEU A 224 -59.02 -59.84 -45.98
N ALA A 225 -57.75 -60.18 -45.75
CA ALA A 225 -57.07 -61.23 -46.50
C ALA A 225 -57.61 -62.62 -46.15
N GLU A 226 -57.94 -62.89 -44.88
CA GLU A 226 -58.61 -64.11 -44.43
C GLU A 226 -60.02 -64.21 -45.05
N GLU A 227 -60.80 -63.13 -45.05
CA GLU A 227 -62.12 -63.07 -45.69
C GLU A 227 -62.03 -63.26 -47.21
N ALA A 228 -61.06 -62.63 -47.88
CA ALA A 228 -60.82 -62.81 -49.31
C ALA A 228 -60.37 -64.25 -49.65
N GLN A 229 -59.61 -64.89 -48.76
CA GLN A 229 -59.21 -66.28 -48.92
C GLN A 229 -60.41 -67.23 -48.77
N ILE A 230 -61.27 -67.00 -47.76
CA ILE A 230 -62.53 -67.74 -47.60
C ILE A 230 -63.42 -67.58 -48.83
N PHE A 231 -63.55 -66.36 -49.35
CA PHE A 231 -64.32 -66.08 -50.56
C PHE A 231 -63.73 -66.76 -51.81
N LYS A 232 -62.40 -66.80 -51.93
CA LYS A 232 -61.69 -67.50 -53.02
C LYS A 232 -61.87 -69.02 -52.93
N ASP A 233 -61.88 -69.58 -51.72
CA ASP A 233 -62.13 -70.99 -51.47
C ASP A 233 -63.59 -71.36 -51.79
N ASP A 234 -64.55 -70.47 -51.47
CA ASP A 234 -65.96 -70.62 -51.85
C ASP A 234 -66.18 -70.55 -53.38
N ILE A 235 -65.51 -69.64 -54.09
CA ILE A 235 -65.56 -69.61 -55.57
C ILE A 235 -64.94 -70.87 -56.16
N SER A 236 -63.79 -71.33 -55.64
CA SER A 236 -63.17 -72.59 -56.09
C SER A 236 -64.10 -73.79 -55.91
N ASN A 237 -64.87 -73.82 -54.83
CA ASN A 237 -65.87 -74.86 -54.54
C ASN A 237 -67.12 -74.77 -55.43
N GLN A 238 -67.48 -73.59 -55.94
CA GLN A 238 -68.56 -73.44 -56.92
C GLN A 238 -68.12 -73.83 -58.34
N ILE A 239 -66.87 -73.54 -58.72
CA ILE A 239 -66.32 -73.92 -60.04
C ILE A 239 -66.10 -75.44 -60.16
N THR A 240 -65.83 -76.15 -59.06
CA THR A 240 -65.72 -77.62 -59.06
C THR A 240 -67.06 -78.36 -59.05
N LYS A 241 -68.19 -77.64 -58.90
CA LYS A 241 -69.55 -78.19 -58.94
C LYS A 241 -70.33 -77.87 -60.22
N ALA A 242 -69.73 -77.15 -61.16
CA ALA A 242 -70.25 -76.91 -62.51
C ALA A 242 -69.51 -77.80 -63.52
#